data_AF-A0A2E9VM71-F1
#
_entry.id   AF-A0A2E9VM71-F1
#
_cell.length_a   1.000
_cell.length_b   1.000
_cell.length_c   1.000
_cell.angle_alpha   90.00
_cell.angle_beta   90.00
_cell.angle_gamma   90.00
#
_symmetry.space_group_name_H-M   'P 1'
#
loop_
_entity.id
_entity.type
_entity.pdbx_description
1 polymer ?
#
loop_
_entity_poly.entity_id
_entity_poly.type
_entity_poly.pdbx_seq_one_letter_code
_entity_poly.pdbx_strand_id
1 'polypeptide(L)'
;MSLPYLIQLAESLQTGLRKYPPERWEKHRSFLLAQQCEDGGFRGREGDSDLYYTGFAVRALSLIGELDDTLLAKLGTYLRQEQQRTYSPVDVLNWISCAVAVQLAGGDDVLTESSAVEWLDRVFADLNSLRREDGGFAKGPEGKLGSTYQTFLVVMTHNLLGRTIESSERIVDFMFDRQRDDGGFVEIAPMKRSGTNPTAAAVATLKLFGAVDAALIADVRDYLKDVEQDDGGVAANTRIPFGDVLSTFTALVTKRDLGIELGGLQFTAQDFVKQGLEFPTGGFRAALWDDQADVEYTYYALGVLGLTASNAQDD
;
A
#
# COMPACT_ATOMS: atom_id res chain seq x y z
N MET A 1 -13.67 -18.70 4.63
CA MET A 1 -13.55 -17.28 4.22
C MET A 1 -12.19 -17.12 3.56
N SER A 2 -12.10 -16.38 2.45
CA SER A 2 -10.82 -16.01 1.87
C SER A 2 -10.06 -15.08 2.83
N LEU A 3 -8.74 -15.14 2.86
CA LEU A 3 -7.94 -14.17 3.63
C LEU A 3 -8.23 -12.74 3.14
N PRO A 4 -8.10 -11.71 4.00
CA PRO A 4 -8.11 -10.32 3.57
C PRO A 4 -7.08 -10.01 2.48
N TYR A 5 -7.41 -9.10 1.57
CA TYR A 5 -6.61 -8.73 0.40
C TYR A 5 -5.19 -8.29 0.78
N LEU A 6 -5.04 -7.43 1.78
CA LEU A 6 -3.72 -6.94 2.22
C LEU A 6 -2.86 -8.05 2.83
N ILE A 7 -3.47 -9.05 3.47
CA ILE A 7 -2.73 -10.21 4.00
C ILE A 7 -2.27 -11.11 2.84
N GLN A 8 -3.13 -11.38 1.87
CA GLN A 8 -2.75 -12.13 0.65
C GLN A 8 -1.64 -11.43 -0.15
N LEU A 9 -1.65 -10.09 -0.20
CA LEU A 9 -0.57 -9.33 -0.81
C LEU A 9 0.72 -9.52 -0.01
N ALA A 10 0.70 -9.30 1.31
CA ALA A 10 1.87 -9.47 2.17
C ALA A 10 2.50 -10.87 2.06
N GLU A 11 1.70 -11.94 2.05
CA GLU A 11 2.17 -13.32 1.85
C GLU A 11 2.87 -13.50 0.50
N SER A 12 2.33 -12.91 -0.56
CA SER A 12 2.94 -12.94 -1.90
C SER A 12 4.28 -12.22 -1.93
N LEU A 13 4.38 -11.05 -1.30
CA LEU A 13 5.61 -10.28 -1.21
C LEU A 13 6.68 -11.04 -0.43
N GLN A 14 6.31 -11.57 0.74
CA GLN A 14 7.20 -12.34 1.60
C GLN A 14 7.69 -13.61 0.91
N THR A 15 6.83 -14.30 0.16
CA THR A 15 7.21 -15.49 -0.63
C THR A 15 8.31 -15.18 -1.63
N GLY A 16 8.23 -14.04 -2.32
CA GLY A 16 9.29 -13.62 -3.25
C GLY A 16 10.57 -13.19 -2.52
N LEU A 17 10.46 -12.43 -1.43
CA LEU A 17 11.62 -11.97 -0.66
C LEU A 17 12.41 -13.11 -0.01
N ARG A 18 11.75 -14.24 0.31
CA ARG A 18 12.40 -15.47 0.81
C ARG A 18 13.31 -16.17 -0.21
N LYS A 19 13.26 -15.78 -1.49
CA LYS A 19 14.19 -16.29 -2.52
C LYS A 19 15.60 -15.67 -2.40
N TYR A 20 15.74 -14.58 -1.66
CA TYR A 20 17.02 -13.96 -1.37
C TYR A 20 17.60 -14.50 -0.05
N PRO A 21 18.95 -14.53 0.10
CA PRO A 21 19.57 -14.87 1.37
C PRO A 21 19.12 -13.93 2.49
N PRO A 22 18.80 -14.40 3.71
CA PRO A 22 18.28 -13.56 4.80
C PRO A 22 19.17 -12.36 5.13
N GLU A 23 20.49 -12.51 5.07
CA GLU A 23 21.48 -11.47 5.34
C GLU A 23 21.36 -10.26 4.40
N ARG A 24 20.73 -10.44 3.22
CA ARG A 24 20.47 -9.37 2.25
C ARG A 24 19.67 -8.22 2.86
N TRP A 25 18.82 -8.55 3.83
CA TRP A 25 17.86 -7.62 4.40
C TRP A 25 18.37 -6.91 5.65
N GLU A 26 19.49 -7.33 6.22
CA GLU A 26 19.97 -6.84 7.52
C GLU A 26 20.19 -5.31 7.53
N LYS A 27 20.78 -4.75 6.46
CA LYS A 27 20.96 -3.30 6.36
C LYS A 27 19.63 -2.54 6.29
N HIS A 28 18.61 -3.08 5.62
CA HIS A 28 17.31 -2.45 5.52
C HIS A 28 16.53 -2.57 6.84
N ARG A 29 16.64 -3.72 7.51
CA ARG A 29 16.11 -3.93 8.86
C ARG A 29 16.73 -2.95 9.84
N SER A 30 18.06 -2.81 9.83
CA SER A 30 18.80 -1.85 10.65
C SER A 30 18.36 -0.39 10.38
N PHE A 31 18.22 -0.01 9.12
CA PHE A 31 17.72 1.32 8.73
C PHE A 31 16.32 1.59 9.28
N LEU A 32 15.39 0.63 9.13
CA LEU A 32 14.01 0.77 9.60
C LEU A 32 13.95 0.89 11.13
N LEU A 33 14.62 0.00 11.85
CA LEU A 33 14.66 0.01 13.33
C LEU A 33 15.26 1.30 13.89
N ALA A 34 16.21 1.92 13.19
CA ALA A 34 16.78 3.21 13.58
C ALA A 34 15.78 4.38 13.49
N GLN A 35 14.60 4.18 12.87
CA GLN A 35 13.53 5.17 12.83
C GLN A 35 12.49 4.99 13.94
N GLN A 36 12.62 3.98 14.81
CA GLN A 36 11.73 3.83 15.95
C GLN A 36 12.05 4.90 17.01
N CYS A 37 11.04 5.65 17.43
CA CYS A 37 11.13 6.64 18.50
C CYS A 37 10.88 6.04 19.89
N GLU A 38 11.06 6.84 20.93
CA GLU A 38 10.93 6.38 22.33
C GLU A 38 9.51 5.95 22.70
N ASP A 39 8.49 6.56 22.10
CA ASP A 39 7.07 6.23 22.29
C ASP A 39 6.65 4.91 21.61
N GLY A 40 7.54 4.33 20.79
CA GLY A 40 7.36 3.07 20.09
C GLY A 40 6.88 3.18 18.65
N GLY A 41 6.44 4.37 18.23
CA GLY A 41 6.12 4.65 16.83
C GLY A 41 7.37 4.84 15.99
N PHE A 42 7.18 5.01 14.68
CA PHE A 42 8.26 5.30 13.73
C PHE A 42 8.03 6.67 13.10
N ARG A 43 9.13 7.40 12.91
CA ARG A 43 9.13 8.67 12.19
C ARG A 43 9.37 8.49 10.69
N GLY A 44 9.06 9.54 9.93
CA GLY A 44 9.54 9.71 8.56
C GLY A 44 10.99 10.17 8.51
N ARG A 45 11.35 11.00 7.52
CA ARG A 45 12.72 11.55 7.41
C ARG A 45 13.12 12.41 8.61
N GLU A 46 12.15 13.15 9.15
CA GLU A 46 12.35 14.07 10.26
C GLU A 46 11.12 14.05 11.18
N GLY A 47 11.30 14.55 12.40
CA GLY A 47 10.22 14.74 13.37
C GLY A 47 9.96 13.55 14.29
N ASP A 48 8.78 13.60 14.90
CA ASP A 48 8.29 12.63 15.86
C ASP A 48 7.65 11.43 15.16
N SER A 49 7.21 10.45 15.96
CA SER A 49 6.44 9.31 15.47
C SER A 49 5.21 9.74 14.70
N ASP A 50 4.96 9.03 13.61
CA ASP A 50 3.80 9.22 12.78
C ASP A 50 3.18 7.85 12.44
N LEU A 51 1.85 7.78 12.53
CA LEU A 51 1.12 6.52 12.36
C LEU A 51 1.22 5.97 10.95
N TYR A 52 1.29 6.84 9.94
CA TYR A 52 1.46 6.45 8.54
C TYR A 52 2.83 5.80 8.35
N TYR A 53 3.91 6.43 8.82
CA TYR A 53 5.25 5.85 8.75
C TYR A 53 5.42 4.61 9.64
N THR A 54 4.79 4.56 10.81
CA THR A 54 4.70 3.36 11.65
C THR A 54 4.08 2.19 10.87
N GLY A 55 2.99 2.45 10.15
CA GLY A 55 2.36 1.49 9.24
C GLY A 55 3.30 0.92 8.20
N PHE A 56 4.11 1.76 7.54
CA PHE A 56 5.09 1.30 6.57
C PHE A 56 6.25 0.53 7.19
N ALA A 57 6.80 1.02 8.32
CA ALA A 57 7.89 0.36 9.01
C ALA A 57 7.50 -1.05 9.45
N VAL A 58 6.35 -1.21 10.10
CA VAL A 58 5.87 -2.51 10.59
C VAL A 58 5.64 -3.47 9.43
N ARG A 59 4.99 -3.01 8.35
CA ARG A 59 4.79 -3.84 7.15
C ARG A 59 6.11 -4.24 6.51
N ALA A 60 7.05 -3.31 6.36
CA ALA A 60 8.37 -3.60 5.79
C ALA A 60 9.13 -4.61 6.66
N LEU A 61 9.22 -4.40 7.97
CA LEU A 61 9.88 -5.30 8.90
C LEU A 61 9.26 -6.70 8.87
N SER A 62 7.92 -6.79 8.84
CA SER A 62 7.19 -8.07 8.73
C SER A 62 7.51 -8.84 7.44
N LEU A 63 7.87 -8.15 6.35
CA LEU A 63 8.24 -8.78 5.09
C LEU A 63 9.64 -9.40 5.12
N ILE A 64 10.59 -8.79 5.84
CA ILE A 64 12.02 -9.13 5.73
C ILE A 64 12.65 -9.72 6.99
N GLY A 65 11.93 -9.79 8.10
CA GLY A 65 12.48 -10.35 9.33
C GLY A 65 11.44 -10.56 10.42
N GLU A 66 11.92 -11.12 11.53
CA GLU A 66 11.13 -11.30 12.74
C GLU A 66 11.00 -9.98 13.50
N LEU A 67 9.80 -9.75 14.04
CA LEU A 67 9.52 -8.68 14.99
C LEU A 67 9.79 -9.24 16.39
N ASP A 68 10.82 -8.75 17.06
CA ASP A 68 11.15 -9.23 18.41
C ASP A 68 10.17 -8.69 19.48
N ASP A 69 10.15 -9.35 20.64
CA ASP A 69 9.24 -9.01 21.75
C ASP A 69 9.38 -7.55 22.22
N THR A 70 10.58 -6.98 22.13
CA THR A 70 10.82 -5.58 22.56
C THR A 70 10.17 -4.62 21.57
N LEU A 71 10.32 -4.86 20.27
CA LEU A 71 9.66 -4.10 19.22
C LEU A 71 8.12 -4.19 19.35
N LEU A 72 7.60 -5.42 19.53
CA LEU A 72 6.16 -5.66 19.65
C LEU A 72 5.55 -4.95 20.86
N ALA A 73 6.20 -4.99 22.02
CA ALA A 73 5.73 -4.30 23.23
C ALA A 73 5.66 -2.77 23.06
N LYS A 74 6.66 -2.18 22.39
CA LYS A 74 6.69 -0.75 22.08
C LYS A 74 5.57 -0.35 21.12
N LEU A 75 5.37 -1.13 20.04
CA LEU A 75 4.28 -0.90 19.09
C LEU A 75 2.91 -0.99 19.77
N GLY A 76 2.69 -1.98 20.64
CA GLY A 76 1.45 -2.08 21.41
C GLY A 76 1.21 -0.87 22.31
N THR A 77 2.27 -0.29 22.88
CA THR A 77 2.17 0.95 23.68
C THR A 77 1.78 2.14 22.81
N TYR A 78 2.47 2.33 21.68
CA TYR A 78 2.18 3.40 20.73
C TYR A 78 0.74 3.34 20.21
N LEU A 79 0.28 2.15 19.77
CA LEU A 79 -1.07 1.97 19.22
C LEU A 79 -2.18 2.33 20.21
N ARG A 80 -2.00 2.03 21.51
CA ARG A 80 -2.97 2.42 22.55
C ARG A 80 -3.02 3.93 22.75
N GLN A 81 -1.89 4.63 22.64
CA GLN A 81 -1.83 6.09 22.76
C GLN A 81 -2.52 6.79 21.58
N GLU A 82 -2.34 6.27 20.36
CA GLU A 82 -2.93 6.86 19.16
C GLU A 82 -4.46 6.91 19.23
N GLN A 83 -5.14 5.98 19.92
CA GLN A 83 -6.61 5.87 19.99
C GLN A 83 -7.36 7.15 20.43
N GLN A 84 -6.65 8.13 20.99
CA GLN A 84 -7.22 9.38 21.51
C GLN A 84 -7.35 10.52 20.48
N ARG A 85 -6.81 10.36 19.25
CA ARG A 85 -6.78 11.43 18.24
C ARG A 85 -7.95 11.39 17.25
N THR A 86 -8.04 12.41 16.39
CA THR A 86 -8.94 12.40 15.21
C THR A 86 -8.27 11.67 14.04
N TYR A 87 -9.04 10.88 13.31
CA TYR A 87 -8.52 10.00 12.26
C TYR A 87 -9.00 10.38 10.87
N SER A 88 -8.09 10.34 9.91
CA SER A 88 -8.43 10.24 8.49
C SER A 88 -8.51 8.76 8.07
N PRO A 89 -9.13 8.42 6.92
CA PRO A 89 -9.19 7.03 6.45
C PRO A 89 -7.82 6.35 6.32
N VAL A 90 -6.77 7.11 5.99
CA VAL A 90 -5.41 6.55 5.90
C VAL A 90 -4.84 6.21 7.27
N ASP A 91 -5.15 7.01 8.30
CA ASP A 91 -4.73 6.74 9.67
C ASP A 91 -5.38 5.47 10.19
N VAL A 92 -6.69 5.32 9.95
CA VAL A 92 -7.45 4.13 10.37
C VAL A 92 -6.86 2.86 9.77
N LEU A 93 -6.61 2.86 8.45
CA LEU A 93 -6.04 1.69 7.79
C LEU A 93 -4.66 1.34 8.35
N ASN A 94 -3.80 2.34 8.58
CA ASN A 94 -2.46 2.09 9.13
C ASN A 94 -2.51 1.60 10.58
N TRP A 95 -3.39 2.16 11.41
CA TRP A 95 -3.58 1.70 12.79
C TRP A 95 -4.00 0.23 12.83
N ILE A 96 -5.05 -0.13 12.07
CA ILE A 96 -5.55 -1.50 12.02
C ILE A 96 -4.51 -2.44 11.42
N SER A 97 -3.82 -2.03 10.35
CA SER A 97 -2.78 -2.85 9.73
C SER A 97 -1.62 -3.13 10.69
N CYS A 98 -1.20 -2.13 11.48
CA CYS A 98 -0.21 -2.31 12.53
C CYS A 98 -0.70 -3.27 13.61
N ALA A 99 -1.92 -3.08 14.12
CA ALA A 99 -2.49 -3.92 15.16
C ALA A 99 -2.58 -5.40 14.71
N VAL A 100 -3.04 -5.64 13.48
CA VAL A 100 -3.07 -6.98 12.88
C VAL A 100 -1.65 -7.56 12.73
N ALA A 101 -0.68 -6.77 12.26
CA ALA A 101 0.69 -7.24 12.10
C ALA A 101 1.35 -7.61 13.44
N VAL A 102 1.14 -6.80 14.49
CA VAL A 102 1.61 -7.07 15.85
C VAL A 102 1.00 -8.38 16.37
N GLN A 103 -0.32 -8.55 16.23
CA GLN A 103 -1.03 -9.75 16.64
C GLN A 103 -0.51 -11.00 15.90
N LEU A 104 -0.35 -10.93 14.58
CA LEU A 104 0.14 -12.05 13.75
C LEU A 104 1.60 -12.42 14.08
N ALA A 105 2.39 -11.47 14.56
CA ALA A 105 3.76 -11.69 15.03
C ALA A 105 3.84 -12.21 16.48
N GLY A 106 2.70 -12.42 17.15
CA GLY A 106 2.64 -12.94 18.52
C GLY A 106 2.69 -11.88 19.62
N GLY A 107 2.57 -10.59 19.26
CA GLY A 107 2.46 -9.50 20.22
C GLY A 107 1.05 -9.36 20.80
N ASP A 108 0.87 -8.32 21.63
CA ASP A 108 -0.42 -8.00 22.25
C ASP A 108 -1.53 -7.81 21.21
N ASP A 109 -2.69 -8.42 21.47
CA ASP A 109 -3.90 -8.25 20.67
C ASP A 109 -4.68 -7.00 21.10
N VAL A 110 -4.16 -5.83 20.71
CA VAL A 110 -4.78 -4.53 21.00
C VAL A 110 -6.18 -4.37 20.40
N LEU A 111 -6.57 -5.18 19.40
CA LEU A 111 -7.90 -5.12 18.78
C LEU A 111 -9.00 -5.66 19.69
N THR A 112 -8.66 -6.54 20.63
CA THR A 112 -9.62 -7.16 21.55
C THR A 112 -9.86 -6.37 22.83
N GLU A 113 -9.05 -5.33 23.08
CA GLU A 113 -9.22 -4.45 24.22
C GLU A 113 -10.53 -3.65 24.10
N SER A 114 -11.26 -3.51 25.21
CA SER A 114 -12.56 -2.81 25.20
C SER A 114 -12.47 -1.38 24.62
N SER A 115 -11.37 -0.67 24.89
CA SER A 115 -11.13 0.68 24.34
C SER A 115 -11.01 0.68 22.82
N ALA A 116 -10.37 -0.35 22.25
CA ALA A 116 -10.21 -0.50 20.82
C ALA A 116 -11.54 -0.88 20.15
N VAL A 117 -12.33 -1.76 20.76
CA VAL A 117 -13.65 -2.15 20.24
C VAL A 117 -14.58 -0.94 20.15
N GLU A 118 -14.68 -0.16 21.22
CA GLU A 118 -15.49 1.08 21.24
C GLU A 118 -14.98 2.12 20.23
N TRP A 119 -13.66 2.24 20.09
CA TRP A 119 -13.02 3.13 19.12
C TRP A 119 -13.34 2.70 17.68
N LEU A 120 -13.20 1.41 17.35
CA LEU A 120 -13.50 0.88 16.03
C LEU A 120 -14.95 1.18 15.62
N ASP A 121 -15.91 0.99 16.52
CA ASP A 121 -17.32 1.27 16.18
C ASP A 121 -17.57 2.75 15.86
N ARG A 122 -16.93 3.68 16.57
CA ARG A 122 -16.97 5.11 16.23
C ARG A 122 -16.30 5.39 14.89
N VAL A 123 -15.10 4.84 14.67
CA VAL A 123 -14.33 5.06 13.45
C VAL A 123 -15.05 4.54 12.22
N PHE A 124 -15.69 3.36 12.29
CA PHE A 124 -16.48 2.86 11.16
C PHE A 124 -17.72 3.72 10.88
N ALA A 125 -18.37 4.28 11.92
CA ALA A 125 -19.43 5.25 11.72
C ALA A 125 -18.91 6.52 11.02
N ASP A 126 -17.75 7.02 11.44
CA ASP A 126 -17.10 8.19 10.83
C ASP A 126 -16.71 7.91 9.37
N LEU A 127 -16.08 6.77 9.07
CA LEU A 127 -15.75 6.38 7.69
C LEU A 127 -17.02 6.29 6.82
N ASN A 128 -18.10 5.70 7.34
CA ASN A 128 -19.37 5.61 6.62
C ASN A 128 -19.97 7.01 6.34
N SER A 129 -19.80 7.97 7.25
CA SER A 129 -20.24 9.36 7.06
C SER A 129 -19.50 10.10 5.93
N LEU A 130 -18.34 9.58 5.50
CA LEU A 130 -17.55 10.16 4.40
C LEU A 130 -18.08 9.78 3.01
N ARG A 131 -19.08 8.91 2.91
CA ARG A 131 -19.70 8.57 1.62
C ARG A 131 -20.37 9.79 0.97
N ARG A 132 -20.31 9.88 -0.35
CA ARG A 132 -20.88 10.97 -1.16
C ARG A 132 -21.93 10.47 -2.15
N GLU A 133 -22.63 11.42 -2.77
CA GLU A 133 -23.70 11.14 -3.74
C GLU A 133 -23.21 10.36 -4.95
N ASP A 134 -21.92 10.48 -5.31
CA ASP A 134 -21.28 9.72 -6.38
C ASP A 134 -20.96 8.25 -5.99
N GLY A 135 -21.23 7.85 -4.75
CA GLY A 135 -21.01 6.49 -4.25
C GLY A 135 -19.65 6.26 -3.58
N GLY A 136 -18.67 7.13 -3.86
CA GLY A 136 -17.33 7.09 -3.27
C GLY A 136 -17.25 7.73 -1.89
N PHE A 137 -16.05 7.71 -1.30
CA PHE A 137 -15.74 8.32 -0.01
C PHE A 137 -14.84 9.53 -0.18
N ALA A 138 -15.13 10.61 0.53
CA ALA A 138 -14.31 11.81 0.56
C ALA A 138 -13.14 11.68 1.54
N LYS A 139 -12.13 12.56 1.39
CA LYS A 139 -10.98 12.64 2.32
C LYS A 139 -11.37 13.09 3.74
N GLY A 140 -12.47 13.83 3.86
CA GLY A 140 -12.96 14.36 5.13
C GLY A 140 -14.34 14.97 4.99
N PRO A 141 -14.95 15.43 6.10
CA PRO A 141 -16.34 15.88 6.14
C PRO A 141 -16.67 17.00 5.14
N GLU A 142 -15.74 17.94 4.96
CA GLU A 142 -15.89 19.09 4.04
C GLU A 142 -15.76 18.72 2.55
N GLY A 143 -15.27 17.51 2.23
CA GLY A 143 -15.09 17.08 0.85
C GLY A 143 -16.43 16.83 0.18
N LYS A 144 -16.68 17.44 -0.98
CA LYS A 144 -17.97 17.31 -1.69
C LYS A 144 -18.05 16.12 -2.65
N LEU A 145 -16.91 15.62 -3.10
CA LEU A 145 -16.78 14.53 -4.07
C LEU A 145 -16.04 13.36 -3.43
N GLY A 146 -16.37 12.15 -3.88
CA GLY A 146 -15.61 10.95 -3.60
C GLY A 146 -14.22 11.01 -4.23
N SER A 147 -13.29 10.31 -3.61
CA SER A 147 -11.92 10.09 -4.09
C SER A 147 -11.69 8.60 -4.31
N THR A 148 -11.01 8.26 -5.40
CA THR A 148 -10.63 6.87 -5.70
C THR A 148 -9.78 6.27 -4.60
N TYR A 149 -8.73 6.98 -4.17
CA TYR A 149 -7.86 6.51 -3.10
C TYR A 149 -8.57 6.40 -1.75
N GLN A 150 -9.38 7.38 -1.37
CA GLN A 150 -10.10 7.34 -0.09
C GLN A 150 -11.14 6.21 -0.06
N THR A 151 -11.83 5.98 -1.17
CA THR A 151 -12.75 4.85 -1.33
C THR A 151 -12.02 3.51 -1.17
N PHE A 152 -10.87 3.35 -1.82
CA PHE A 152 -10.01 2.18 -1.65
C PHE A 152 -9.61 1.96 -0.19
N LEU A 153 -9.17 3.01 0.53
CA LEU A 153 -8.78 2.91 1.94
C LEU A 153 -9.91 2.39 2.83
N VAL A 154 -11.13 2.91 2.65
CA VAL A 154 -12.32 2.46 3.39
C VAL A 154 -12.64 1.00 3.06
N VAL A 155 -12.64 0.63 1.78
CA VAL A 155 -12.90 -0.75 1.34
C VAL A 155 -11.87 -1.73 1.92
N MET A 156 -10.58 -1.38 1.89
CA MET A 156 -9.52 -2.21 2.48
C MET A 156 -9.67 -2.34 3.99
N THR A 157 -10.09 -1.26 4.67
CA THR A 157 -10.33 -1.25 6.12
C THR A 157 -11.46 -2.21 6.49
N HIS A 158 -12.57 -2.16 5.77
CA HIS A 158 -13.69 -3.11 5.92
C HIS A 158 -13.24 -4.55 5.65
N ASN A 159 -12.48 -4.77 4.57
CA ASN A 159 -12.00 -6.09 4.20
C ASN A 159 -11.06 -6.70 5.25
N LEU A 160 -10.15 -5.91 5.81
CA LEU A 160 -9.18 -6.36 6.79
C LEU A 160 -9.84 -6.84 8.09
N LEU A 161 -10.91 -6.18 8.53
CA LEU A 161 -11.68 -6.55 9.72
C LEU A 161 -12.89 -7.44 9.44
N GLY A 162 -13.09 -7.86 8.19
CA GLY A 162 -14.25 -8.68 7.81
C GLY A 162 -15.60 -8.00 8.04
N ARG A 163 -15.65 -6.66 8.04
CA ARG A 163 -16.89 -5.89 8.20
C ARG A 163 -17.55 -5.65 6.85
N THR A 164 -18.87 -5.90 6.77
CA THR A 164 -19.65 -5.57 5.57
C THR A 164 -19.61 -4.08 5.28
N ILE A 165 -19.50 -3.72 4.01
CA ILE A 165 -19.68 -2.35 3.52
C ILE A 165 -21.00 -2.25 2.78
N GLU A 166 -21.84 -1.29 3.14
CA GLU A 166 -23.15 -1.12 2.53
C GLU A 166 -23.04 -0.56 1.10
N SER A 167 -24.04 -0.86 0.26
CA SER A 167 -24.15 -0.36 -1.11
C SER A 167 -22.86 -0.55 -1.93
N SER A 168 -22.28 -1.75 -1.90
CA SER A 168 -21.01 -2.06 -2.58
C SER A 168 -21.12 -1.90 -4.10
N GLU A 169 -22.31 -2.12 -4.67
CA GLU A 169 -22.60 -1.87 -6.08
C GLU A 169 -22.37 -0.40 -6.47
N ARG A 170 -22.69 0.55 -5.59
CA ARG A 170 -22.44 1.98 -5.83
C ARG A 170 -20.95 2.33 -5.80
N ILE A 171 -20.14 1.55 -5.09
CA ILE A 171 -18.68 1.69 -5.10
C ILE A 171 -18.12 1.20 -6.43
N VAL A 172 -18.67 0.10 -6.97
CA VAL A 172 -18.30 -0.41 -8.30
C VAL A 172 -18.65 0.63 -9.38
N ASP A 173 -19.88 1.17 -9.37
CA ASP A 173 -20.29 2.23 -10.28
C ASP A 173 -19.38 3.47 -10.17
N PHE A 174 -19.07 3.89 -8.93
CA PHE A 174 -18.14 4.98 -8.67
C PHE A 174 -16.77 4.71 -9.29
N MET A 175 -16.20 3.52 -9.13
CA MET A 175 -14.89 3.20 -9.70
C MET A 175 -14.89 3.27 -11.22
N PHE A 176 -15.90 2.70 -11.90
CA PHE A 176 -15.99 2.79 -13.36
C PHE A 176 -16.14 4.24 -13.86
N ASP A 177 -16.87 5.09 -13.13
CA ASP A 177 -16.97 6.53 -13.44
C ASP A 177 -15.62 7.29 -13.30
N ARG A 178 -14.62 6.67 -12.64
CA ARG A 178 -13.24 7.19 -12.55
C ARG A 178 -12.34 6.72 -13.69
N GLN A 179 -12.76 5.79 -14.54
CA GLN A 179 -11.97 5.36 -15.70
C GLN A 179 -11.96 6.44 -16.80
N ARG A 180 -10.87 6.54 -17.58
CA ARG A 180 -10.77 7.46 -18.73
C ARG A 180 -10.49 6.69 -20.01
N ASP A 181 -10.60 7.38 -21.14
CA ASP A 181 -10.34 6.83 -22.47
C ASP A 181 -8.90 6.33 -22.65
N ASP A 182 -7.97 6.75 -21.78
CA ASP A 182 -6.60 6.22 -21.72
C ASP A 182 -6.51 4.86 -21.00
N GLY A 183 -7.63 4.28 -20.57
CA GLY A 183 -7.77 2.99 -19.94
C GLY A 183 -7.53 2.97 -18.43
N GLY A 184 -6.83 3.97 -17.89
CA GLY A 184 -6.55 4.09 -16.46
C GLY A 184 -7.68 4.77 -15.68
N PHE A 185 -7.42 5.02 -14.39
CA PHE A 185 -8.36 5.71 -13.50
C PHE A 185 -7.78 7.01 -12.96
N VAL A 186 -8.68 7.95 -12.63
CA VAL A 186 -8.33 9.23 -12.00
C VAL A 186 -8.68 9.25 -10.51
N GLU A 187 -8.06 10.18 -9.78
CA GLU A 187 -8.32 10.36 -8.35
C GLU A 187 -9.67 11.05 -8.06
N ILE A 188 -10.04 12.05 -8.87
CA ILE A 188 -11.31 12.78 -8.77
C ILE A 188 -11.93 13.02 -10.15
N ALA A 189 -13.26 13.10 -10.22
CA ALA A 189 -14.03 13.20 -11.47
C ALA A 189 -13.56 14.29 -12.46
N PRO A 190 -13.17 15.52 -12.04
CA PRO A 190 -12.77 16.56 -13.00
C PRO A 190 -11.45 16.30 -13.74
N MET A 191 -10.64 15.34 -13.28
CA MET A 191 -9.37 15.01 -13.94
C MET A 191 -9.61 14.32 -15.28
N LYS A 192 -8.76 14.64 -16.27
CA LYS A 192 -8.88 14.12 -17.64
C LYS A 192 -7.88 13.02 -17.99
N ARG A 193 -6.82 12.88 -17.20
CA ARG A 193 -5.74 11.92 -17.43
C ARG A 193 -5.54 11.08 -16.20
N SER A 194 -5.41 9.79 -16.42
CA SER A 194 -5.29 8.79 -15.37
C SER A 194 -3.94 8.84 -14.67
N GLY A 195 -3.90 8.21 -13.50
CA GLY A 195 -2.68 8.02 -12.72
C GLY A 195 -2.49 6.57 -12.33
N THR A 196 -1.24 6.17 -12.12
CA THR A 196 -0.87 4.78 -11.80
C THR A 196 -1.44 4.35 -10.45
N ASN A 197 -1.33 5.20 -9.43
CA ASN A 197 -1.85 4.88 -8.09
C ASN A 197 -3.39 4.85 -8.03
N PRO A 198 -4.14 5.81 -8.61
CA PRO A 198 -5.60 5.68 -8.68
C PRO A 198 -6.05 4.46 -9.49
N THR A 199 -5.33 4.10 -10.56
CA THR A 199 -5.60 2.86 -11.34
C THR A 199 -5.46 1.62 -10.46
N ALA A 200 -4.39 1.50 -9.69
CA ALA A 200 -4.19 0.39 -8.77
C ALA A 200 -5.27 0.32 -7.68
N ALA A 201 -5.64 1.48 -7.10
CA ALA A 201 -6.69 1.57 -6.07
C ALA A 201 -8.06 1.13 -6.61
N ALA A 202 -8.41 1.56 -7.83
CA ALA A 202 -9.64 1.16 -8.49
C ALA A 202 -9.66 -0.33 -8.82
N VAL A 203 -8.58 -0.85 -9.43
CA VAL A 203 -8.47 -2.26 -9.80
C VAL A 203 -8.56 -3.18 -8.58
N ALA A 204 -7.83 -2.88 -7.50
CA ALA A 204 -7.90 -3.67 -6.27
C ALA A 204 -9.32 -3.70 -5.69
N THR A 205 -10.03 -2.58 -5.75
CA THR A 205 -11.41 -2.44 -5.28
C THR A 205 -12.38 -3.24 -6.16
N LEU A 206 -12.29 -3.08 -7.49
CA LEU A 206 -13.11 -3.80 -8.47
C LEU A 206 -12.88 -5.32 -8.37
N LYS A 207 -11.62 -5.74 -8.20
CA LYS A 207 -11.27 -7.15 -7.99
C LYS A 207 -11.91 -7.70 -6.72
N LEU A 208 -11.85 -6.96 -5.62
CA LEU A 208 -12.45 -7.39 -4.36
C LEU A 208 -13.96 -7.63 -4.47
N PHE A 209 -14.64 -6.81 -5.28
CA PHE A 209 -16.08 -6.96 -5.55
C PHE A 209 -16.41 -7.87 -6.74
N GLY A 210 -15.43 -8.54 -7.35
CA GLY A 210 -15.65 -9.44 -8.48
C GLY A 210 -16.11 -8.74 -9.76
N ALA A 211 -15.78 -7.46 -9.91
CA ALA A 211 -16.19 -6.59 -11.02
C ALA A 211 -15.07 -6.39 -12.06
N VAL A 212 -14.15 -7.35 -12.20
CA VAL A 212 -13.09 -7.33 -13.21
C VAL A 212 -13.50 -8.21 -14.37
N ASP A 213 -13.48 -7.66 -15.59
CA ASP A 213 -13.74 -8.37 -16.84
C ASP A 213 -12.58 -8.24 -17.84
N ALA A 214 -12.72 -8.91 -18.99
CA ALA A 214 -11.68 -8.93 -20.02
C ALA A 214 -11.46 -7.56 -20.68
N ALA A 215 -12.48 -6.71 -20.75
CA ALA A 215 -12.37 -5.37 -21.33
C ALA A 215 -11.55 -4.46 -20.42
N LEU A 216 -11.87 -4.44 -19.12
CA LEU A 216 -11.10 -3.72 -18.11
C LEU A 216 -9.63 -4.17 -18.08
N ILE A 217 -9.37 -5.48 -18.17
CA ILE A 217 -8.00 -6.00 -18.21
C ILE A 217 -7.24 -5.46 -19.44
N ALA A 218 -7.88 -5.39 -20.61
CA ALA A 218 -7.25 -4.86 -21.82
C ALA A 218 -6.94 -3.36 -21.67
N ASP A 219 -7.91 -2.57 -21.21
CA ASP A 219 -7.76 -1.12 -21.04
C ASP A 219 -6.65 -0.77 -20.05
N VAL A 220 -6.65 -1.42 -18.88
CA VAL A 220 -5.62 -1.18 -17.86
C VAL A 220 -4.25 -1.65 -18.34
N ARG A 221 -4.17 -2.75 -19.10
CA ARG A 221 -2.90 -3.21 -19.68
C ARG A 221 -2.32 -2.17 -20.63
N ASP A 222 -3.15 -1.56 -21.47
CA ASP A 222 -2.68 -0.55 -22.41
C ASP A 222 -2.28 0.74 -21.69
N TYR A 223 -3.05 1.18 -20.70
CA TYR A 223 -2.64 2.29 -19.82
C TYR A 223 -1.27 2.04 -19.16
N LEU A 224 -1.04 0.83 -18.62
CA LEU A 224 0.21 0.52 -17.93
C LEU A 224 1.42 0.57 -18.87
N LYS A 225 1.28 0.16 -20.14
CA LYS A 225 2.36 0.30 -21.14
C LYS A 225 2.75 1.75 -21.37
N ASP A 226 1.78 2.67 -21.33
CA ASP A 226 2.02 4.11 -21.56
C ASP A 226 2.74 4.80 -20.40
N VAL A 227 2.77 4.19 -19.21
CA VAL A 227 3.47 4.73 -18.02
C VAL A 227 4.73 3.95 -17.66
N GLU A 228 4.98 2.79 -18.27
CA GLU A 228 6.26 2.08 -18.15
C GLU A 228 7.41 2.90 -18.75
N GLN A 229 8.57 2.83 -18.10
CA GLN A 229 9.77 3.56 -18.49
C GLN A 229 10.86 2.59 -18.94
N ASP A 230 11.77 3.08 -19.79
CA ASP A 230 12.88 2.29 -20.34
C ASP A 230 13.89 1.84 -19.26
N ASP A 231 13.90 2.48 -18.09
CA ASP A 231 14.75 2.14 -16.95
C ASP A 231 14.13 1.05 -16.03
N GLY A 232 12.96 0.52 -16.39
CA GLY A 232 12.22 -0.49 -15.63
C GLY A 232 11.30 0.10 -14.56
N GLY A 233 11.33 1.41 -14.32
CA GLY A 233 10.39 2.10 -13.45
C GLY A 233 9.02 2.33 -14.11
N VAL A 234 8.06 2.75 -13.31
CA VAL A 234 6.74 3.20 -13.79
C VAL A 234 6.48 4.61 -13.32
N ALA A 235 6.05 5.48 -14.24
CA ALA A 235 5.72 6.87 -13.95
C ALA A 235 4.37 7.00 -13.25
N ALA A 236 4.20 8.06 -12.46
CA ALA A 236 2.94 8.33 -11.77
C ALA A 236 1.75 8.61 -12.71
N ASN A 237 2.03 9.12 -13.92
CA ASN A 237 1.09 9.33 -15.02
C ASN A 237 1.85 9.66 -16.31
N THR A 238 1.16 9.69 -17.45
CA THR A 238 1.73 9.94 -18.80
C THR A 238 2.40 11.31 -19.02
N ARG A 239 2.38 12.23 -18.03
CA ARG A 239 3.13 13.50 -18.10
C ARG A 239 4.44 13.49 -17.34
N ILE A 240 4.67 12.48 -16.50
CA ILE A 240 5.87 12.37 -15.71
C ILE A 240 6.88 11.56 -16.53
N PRO A 241 8.05 12.13 -16.87
CA PRO A 241 8.99 11.51 -17.81
C PRO A 241 9.97 10.54 -17.12
N PHE A 242 9.60 10.03 -15.95
CA PHE A 242 10.47 9.19 -15.13
C PHE A 242 9.65 8.34 -14.14
N GLY A 243 10.23 7.21 -13.74
CA GLY A 243 9.60 6.29 -12.79
C GLY A 243 9.85 6.65 -11.33
N ASP A 244 8.94 6.20 -10.47
CA ASP A 244 9.10 6.22 -9.02
C ASP A 244 8.71 4.86 -8.42
N VAL A 245 9.25 4.52 -7.24
CA VAL A 245 9.07 3.19 -6.64
C VAL A 245 7.64 2.89 -6.21
N LEU A 246 6.90 3.91 -5.80
CA LEU A 246 5.50 3.75 -5.39
C LEU A 246 4.65 3.37 -6.61
N SER A 247 4.75 4.16 -7.69
CA SER A 247 4.05 3.88 -8.96
C SER A 247 4.49 2.55 -9.56
N THR A 248 5.77 2.21 -9.47
CA THR A 248 6.31 0.91 -9.91
C THR A 248 5.68 -0.24 -9.12
N PHE A 249 5.65 -0.14 -7.80
CA PHE A 249 5.03 -1.15 -6.94
C PHE A 249 3.54 -1.32 -7.25
N THR A 250 2.77 -0.22 -7.31
CA THR A 250 1.32 -0.29 -7.53
C THR A 250 0.96 -0.79 -8.93
N ALA A 251 1.75 -0.47 -9.95
CA ALA A 251 1.62 -1.06 -11.28
C ALA A 251 1.85 -2.57 -11.27
N LEU A 252 2.88 -3.06 -10.57
CA LEU A 252 3.15 -4.50 -10.46
C LEU A 252 2.04 -5.23 -9.68
N VAL A 253 1.52 -4.63 -8.61
CA VAL A 253 0.34 -5.16 -7.90
C VAL A 253 -0.85 -5.25 -8.85
N THR A 254 -1.09 -4.21 -9.65
CA THR A 254 -2.17 -4.18 -10.65
C THR A 254 -2.00 -5.29 -11.68
N LYS A 255 -0.79 -5.49 -12.21
CA LYS A 255 -0.51 -6.57 -13.17
C LYS A 255 -0.74 -7.95 -12.57
N ARG A 256 -0.24 -8.20 -11.35
CA ARG A 256 -0.51 -9.42 -10.59
C ARG A 256 -2.02 -9.64 -10.44
N ASP A 257 -2.74 -8.59 -10.06
CA ASP A 257 -4.16 -8.69 -9.77
C ASP A 257 -5.01 -9.05 -10.98
N LEU A 258 -4.61 -8.56 -12.15
CA LEU A 258 -5.27 -8.79 -13.44
C LEU A 258 -4.69 -9.96 -14.22
N GLY A 259 -3.67 -10.66 -13.71
CA GLY A 259 -2.97 -11.73 -14.43
C GLY A 259 -2.28 -11.25 -15.71
N ILE A 260 -1.80 -10.01 -15.72
CA ILE A 260 -1.02 -9.43 -16.82
C ILE A 260 0.44 -9.86 -16.66
N GLU A 261 1.02 -10.42 -17.71
CA GLU A 261 2.41 -10.86 -17.70
C GLU A 261 3.39 -9.70 -17.49
N LEU A 262 4.45 -9.97 -16.72
CA LEU A 262 5.59 -9.07 -16.55
C LEU A 262 6.52 -9.27 -17.76
N GLY A 263 6.57 -8.31 -18.69
CA GLY A 263 7.29 -8.45 -19.95
C GLY A 263 8.82 -8.41 -19.84
N GLY A 264 9.49 -8.95 -20.86
CA GLY A 264 10.95 -9.05 -21.02
C GLY A 264 11.62 -7.77 -21.51
N LEU A 265 11.57 -6.73 -20.68
CA LEU A 265 12.32 -5.49 -20.87
C LEU A 265 13.82 -5.71 -20.61
N GLN A 266 14.67 -4.89 -21.24
CA GLN A 266 16.12 -4.90 -21.00
C GLN A 266 16.45 -4.50 -19.56
N PHE A 267 15.73 -3.52 -19.00
CA PHE A 267 15.78 -3.16 -17.59
C PHE A 267 14.46 -3.55 -16.94
N THR A 268 14.53 -4.39 -15.92
CA THR A 268 13.36 -4.83 -15.17
C THR A 268 13.06 -3.87 -14.02
N ALA A 269 11.86 -3.92 -13.46
CA ALA A 269 11.55 -3.20 -12.21
C ALA A 269 12.46 -3.64 -11.04
N GLN A 270 12.99 -4.85 -11.09
CA GLN A 270 13.99 -5.34 -10.13
C GLN A 270 15.32 -4.60 -10.31
N ASP A 271 15.75 -4.38 -11.56
CA ASP A 271 16.96 -3.60 -11.87
C ASP A 271 16.82 -2.15 -11.46
N PHE A 272 15.68 -1.52 -11.79
CA PHE A 272 15.34 -0.16 -11.38
C PHE A 272 15.57 0.03 -9.87
N VAL A 273 15.04 -0.89 -9.05
CA VAL A 273 15.18 -0.82 -7.59
C VAL A 273 16.62 -1.10 -7.14
N LYS A 274 17.22 -2.21 -7.56
CA LYS A 274 18.55 -2.64 -7.07
C LYS A 274 19.67 -1.70 -7.50
N GLN A 275 19.62 -1.22 -8.74
CA GLN A 275 20.69 -0.41 -9.33
C GLN A 275 20.45 1.08 -9.11
N GLY A 276 19.18 1.49 -9.04
CA GLY A 276 18.79 2.89 -8.99
C GLY A 276 18.43 3.41 -7.60
N LEU A 277 17.73 2.63 -6.76
CA LEU A 277 17.04 3.18 -5.59
C LEU A 277 17.61 2.77 -4.24
N GLU A 278 18.51 1.81 -4.24
CA GLU A 278 18.99 1.20 -3.02
C GLU A 278 20.20 1.93 -2.41
N PHE A 279 20.15 2.21 -1.12
CA PHE A 279 21.31 2.74 -0.42
C PHE A 279 22.24 1.63 0.12
N PRO A 280 23.56 1.81 0.03
CA PRO A 280 24.52 0.91 0.67
C PRO A 280 24.34 0.81 2.18
N THR A 281 23.85 1.88 2.83
CA THR A 281 23.59 1.98 4.27
C THR A 281 22.24 1.41 4.71
N GLY A 282 21.44 0.88 3.78
CA GLY A 282 20.07 0.45 4.04
C GLY A 282 19.04 1.53 3.71
N GLY A 283 17.79 1.08 3.58
CA GLY A 283 16.68 1.86 3.04
C GLY A 283 16.74 2.10 1.52
N PHE A 284 15.68 2.68 0.99
CA PHE A 284 15.51 3.02 -0.43
C PHE A 284 14.94 4.43 -0.59
N ARG A 285 15.24 5.07 -1.73
CA ARG A 285 14.71 6.38 -2.15
C ARG A 285 13.47 6.26 -3.04
N ALA A 286 12.74 7.36 -3.19
CA ALA A 286 11.54 7.41 -4.04
C ALA A 286 11.84 7.13 -5.52
N ALA A 287 12.91 7.77 -6.01
CA ALA A 287 13.30 7.77 -7.41
C ALA A 287 14.75 8.25 -7.56
N LEU A 288 15.31 8.23 -8.77
CA LEU A 288 16.73 8.50 -9.03
C LEU A 288 17.25 9.87 -8.56
N TRP A 289 16.39 10.89 -8.53
CA TRP A 289 16.76 12.25 -8.09
C TRP A 289 16.61 12.49 -6.58
N ASP A 290 16.00 11.54 -5.85
CA ASP A 290 15.89 11.64 -4.39
C ASP A 290 17.22 11.21 -3.76
N ASP A 291 17.63 11.94 -2.72
CA ASP A 291 18.96 11.82 -2.11
C ASP A 291 18.92 11.12 -0.75
N GLN A 292 17.72 10.76 -0.27
CA GLN A 292 17.52 10.20 1.05
C GLN A 292 16.74 8.89 1.04
N ALA A 293 17.12 8.00 1.94
CA ALA A 293 16.35 6.81 2.25
C ALA A 293 15.09 7.19 3.03
N ASP A 294 14.01 6.45 2.80
CA ASP A 294 12.72 6.69 3.42
C ASP A 294 12.05 5.39 3.84
N VAL A 295 11.32 5.41 4.95
CA VAL A 295 10.60 4.23 5.48
C VAL A 295 9.51 3.76 4.51
N GLU A 296 8.73 4.68 3.95
CA GLU A 296 7.66 4.37 2.99
C GLU A 296 8.25 3.77 1.70
N TYR A 297 9.24 4.44 1.11
CA TYR A 297 9.85 3.97 -0.14
C TYR A 297 10.63 2.67 0.05
N THR A 298 11.14 2.40 1.25
CA THR A 298 11.73 1.10 1.61
C THR A 298 10.68 -0.01 1.53
N TYR A 299 9.47 0.21 2.04
CA TYR A 299 8.39 -0.79 1.92
C TYR A 299 8.05 -1.07 0.45
N TYR A 300 7.86 -0.04 -0.38
CA TYR A 300 7.51 -0.25 -1.79
C TYR A 300 8.64 -0.93 -2.57
N ALA A 301 9.89 -0.56 -2.33
CA ALA A 301 11.04 -1.20 -2.95
C ALA A 301 11.11 -2.69 -2.61
N LEU A 302 10.92 -3.05 -1.33
CA LEU A 302 10.81 -4.46 -0.92
C LEU A 302 9.62 -5.15 -1.59
N GLY A 303 8.50 -4.44 -1.76
CA GLY A 303 7.35 -4.94 -2.50
C GLY A 303 7.67 -5.25 -3.97
N VAL A 304 8.37 -4.35 -4.67
CA VAL A 304 8.83 -4.58 -6.05
C VAL A 304 9.75 -5.79 -6.11
N LEU A 305 10.75 -5.88 -5.22
CA LEU A 305 11.68 -7.00 -5.15
C LEU A 305 11.00 -8.33 -4.84
N GLY A 306 9.95 -8.32 -4.02
CA GLY A 306 9.13 -9.49 -3.72
C GLY A 306 8.28 -9.94 -4.91
N LEU A 307 7.63 -9.01 -5.63
CA LEU A 307 6.82 -9.35 -6.80
C LEU A 307 7.62 -9.84 -8.00
N THR A 308 8.87 -9.39 -8.12
CA THR A 308 9.75 -9.67 -9.28
C THR A 308 10.78 -10.75 -9.01
N ALA A 309 10.80 -11.35 -7.82
CA ALA A 309 11.79 -12.36 -7.47
C ALA A 309 11.63 -13.63 -8.35
N SER A 310 12.56 -13.84 -9.28
CA SER A 310 12.77 -15.11 -9.99
C SER A 310 13.58 -16.08 -9.13
N ASN A 311 13.52 -17.38 -9.44
CA ASN A 311 14.45 -18.34 -8.84
C ASN A 311 15.82 -18.14 -9.49
N ALA A 312 16.90 -18.22 -8.71
CA ALA A 312 18.28 -18.14 -9.21
C ALA A 312 18.70 -19.31 -10.15
N GLN A 313 17.74 -20.11 -10.61
CA GLN A 313 17.91 -21.19 -11.59
C GLN A 313 17.27 -20.87 -12.96
N ASP A 314 16.65 -19.70 -13.11
CA ASP A 314 16.03 -19.26 -14.37
C ASP A 314 16.94 -18.31 -15.18
N ASP A 315 18.20 -18.14 -14.78
CA ASP A 315 19.28 -17.46 -15.53
C ASP A 315 20.38 -18.46 -15.96
#